data_AF-I3YS82-F1
#
_entry.id   AF-I3YS82-F1
#
_cell.length_a   1.000
_cell.length_b   1.000
_cell.length_c   1.000
_cell.angle_alpha   90.00
_cell.angle_beta   90.00
_cell.angle_gamma   90.00
#
_symmetry.space_group_name_H-M   'P 1'
#
loop_
_entity.id
_entity.type
_entity.pdbx_description
1 polymer ?
#
loop_
_entity_poly.entity_id
_entity_poly.type
_entity_poly.pdbx_seq_one_letter_code
_entity_poly.pdbx_strand_id
1 'polypeptide(L)'
;MSQEGKTGIISFWLRTENPGDYDVIISDDYFKNKLTLPKGKYAMKEVSFRLELKNEKVKLENFIKKKFTIPYRLVYYIESKDDSIKDFIAIEQEAEFKDGKFIFKN
;
A
#
# COMPACT_ATOMS: atom_id res chain seq x y z
N MET A 1 7.09 1.93 -12.95
CA MET A 1 5.77 2.18 -13.58
C MET A 1 5.77 1.52 -14.95
N SER A 2 4.69 0.83 -15.28
CA SER A 2 4.42 0.31 -16.62
C SER A 2 3.02 0.78 -17.05
N GLN A 3 2.81 0.94 -18.36
CA GLN A 3 1.50 1.25 -18.95
C GLN A 3 1.22 0.27 -20.08
N GLU A 4 0.04 -0.34 -20.08
CA GLU A 4 -0.49 -1.15 -21.17
C GLU A 4 -1.90 -0.62 -21.52
N GLY A 5 -2.03 0.02 -22.69
CA GLY A 5 -3.27 0.67 -23.10
C GLY A 5 -3.76 1.72 -22.09
N LYS A 6 -4.96 1.51 -21.52
CA LYS A 6 -5.58 2.38 -20.49
C LYS A 6 -5.10 2.12 -19.07
N THR A 7 -4.38 1.02 -18.83
CA THR A 7 -3.99 0.61 -17.47
C THR A 7 -2.55 1.01 -17.17
N GLY A 8 -2.31 1.57 -15.99
CA GLY A 8 -0.98 1.77 -15.45
C GLY A 8 -0.84 1.18 -14.05
N ILE A 9 0.39 0.86 -13.65
CA ILE A 9 0.69 0.41 -12.29
C ILE A 9 1.69 1.37 -11.66
N ILE A 10 1.33 1.90 -10.49
CA ILE A 10 2.25 2.65 -9.63
C ILE A 10 2.51 1.83 -8.38
N SER A 11 3.79 1.58 -8.11
CA SER A 11 4.23 0.80 -6.97
C SER A 11 5.22 1.58 -6.13
N PHE A 12 5.18 1.38 -4.82
CA PHE A 12 6.17 1.90 -3.88
C PHE A 12 6.41 0.91 -2.73
N TRP A 13 7.56 1.08 -2.08
CA TRP A 13 7.97 0.26 -0.96
C TRP A 13 7.68 0.98 0.36
N LEU A 14 6.99 0.29 1.26
CA LEU A 14 6.79 0.70 2.64
C LEU A 14 7.74 -0.05 3.55
N ARG A 15 8.40 0.67 4.45
CA ARG A 15 9.09 0.08 5.58
C ARG A 15 8.19 0.17 6.80
N THR A 16 7.84 -0.96 7.38
CA THR A 16 7.03 -1.02 8.61
C THR A 16 7.81 -1.69 9.72
N GLU A 17 7.63 -1.19 10.94
CA GLU A 17 8.21 -1.75 12.17
C GLU A 17 7.11 -2.39 13.01
N ASN A 18 7.41 -3.53 13.63
CA ASN A 18 6.56 -4.13 14.65
C ASN A 18 7.25 -4.00 16.01
N PRO A 19 6.95 -2.94 16.78
CA PRO A 19 7.49 -2.78 18.12
C PRO A 19 6.79 -3.67 19.17
N GLY A 20 5.78 -4.45 18.76
CA GLY A 20 4.98 -5.28 19.67
C GLY A 20 5.63 -6.61 20.03
N ASP A 21 4.96 -7.34 20.93
CA ASP A 21 5.43 -8.61 21.50
C ASP A 21 5.04 -9.86 20.69
N TYR A 22 4.22 -9.68 19.66
CA TYR A 22 3.67 -10.74 18.82
C TYR A 22 4.02 -10.52 17.36
N ASP A 23 4.19 -11.61 16.61
CA ASP A 23 4.28 -11.54 15.15
C ASP A 23 2.92 -11.08 14.61
N VAL A 24 2.94 -10.14 13.67
CA VAL A 24 1.73 -9.61 13.05
C VAL A 24 1.73 -9.87 11.56
N ILE A 25 0.55 -9.91 10.98
CA ILE A 25 0.37 -9.91 9.53
C ILE A 25 0.03 -8.49 9.10
N ILE A 26 0.78 -8.02 8.11
CA ILE A 26 0.51 -6.78 7.41
C ILE A 26 -0.18 -7.12 6.09
N SER A 27 -1.29 -6.45 5.82
CA SER A 27 -2.09 -6.70 4.62
C SER A 27 -2.63 -5.42 3.99
N ASP A 28 -2.95 -5.51 2.69
CA ASP A 28 -3.87 -4.58 2.05
C ASP A 28 -5.34 -4.82 2.47
N ASP A 29 -6.21 -3.87 2.11
CA ASP A 29 -7.65 -3.86 2.41
C ASP A 29 -8.42 -5.07 1.90
N TYR A 30 -7.89 -5.77 0.89
CA TYR A 30 -8.53 -6.95 0.32
C TYR A 30 -8.02 -8.25 0.94
N PHE A 31 -7.12 -8.19 1.91
CA PHE A 31 -6.49 -9.36 2.54
C PHE A 31 -5.74 -10.27 1.55
N LYS A 32 -5.36 -9.75 0.38
CA LYS A 32 -4.77 -10.53 -0.72
C LYS A 32 -3.25 -10.53 -0.67
N ASN A 33 -2.65 -9.39 -0.34
CA ASN A 33 -1.19 -9.27 -0.24
C ASN A 33 -0.75 -9.20 1.21
N LYS A 34 -0.57 -10.38 1.82
CA LYS A 34 -0.12 -10.56 3.20
C LYS A 34 1.41 -10.61 3.29
N LEU A 35 1.95 -10.07 4.38
CA LEU A 35 3.35 -10.18 4.76
C LEU A 35 3.40 -10.39 6.28
N THR A 36 4.07 -11.46 6.73
CA THR A 36 4.35 -11.62 8.16
C THR A 36 5.46 -10.66 8.57
N LEU A 37 5.19 -9.86 9.59
CA LEU A 37 6.14 -8.96 10.23
C LEU A 37 6.47 -9.48 11.64
N PRO A 38 7.64 -10.12 11.80
CA PRO A 38 8.05 -10.65 13.10
C PRO A 38 8.16 -9.56 14.16
N LYS A 39 7.91 -9.93 15.41
CA LYS A 39 8.07 -9.05 16.56
C LYS A 39 9.47 -8.44 16.67
N GLY A 40 9.55 -7.17 17.03
CA GLY A 40 10.78 -6.40 17.18
C GLY A 40 11.58 -6.22 15.88
N LYS A 41 10.96 -6.42 14.71
CA LYS A 41 11.65 -6.34 13.40
C LYS A 41 10.97 -5.35 12.46
N TYR A 42 11.68 -5.08 11.37
CA TYR A 42 11.18 -4.35 10.21
C TYR A 42 10.87 -5.32 9.07
N ALA A 43 9.93 -4.95 8.22
CA ALA A 43 9.77 -5.54 6.91
C ALA A 43 9.51 -4.48 5.84
N MET A 44 9.83 -4.85 4.61
CA MET A 44 9.56 -4.06 3.42
C MET A 44 8.35 -4.68 2.71
N LYS A 45 7.29 -3.89 2.54
CA LYS A 45 6.10 -4.30 1.80
C LYS A 45 5.96 -3.44 0.54
N GLU A 46 5.87 -4.09 -0.61
CA GLU A 46 5.46 -3.39 -1.83
C GLU A 46 3.95 -3.16 -1.81
N VAL A 47 3.56 -1.94 -2.15
CA VAL A 47 2.18 -1.53 -2.39
C VAL A 47 2.07 -1.15 -3.85
N SER A 48 1.06 -1.68 -4.54
CA SER A 48 0.82 -1.42 -5.95
C SER A 48 -0.61 -0.94 -6.17
N PHE A 49 -0.72 0.20 -6.85
CA PHE A 49 -1.98 0.78 -7.28
C PHE A 49 -2.15 0.55 -8.78
N ARG A 50 -3.27 -0.07 -9.15
CA ARG A 50 -3.71 -0.16 -10.53
C ARG A 50 -4.50 1.10 -10.87
N LEU A 51 -3.98 1.88 -11.81
CA LEU A 51 -4.65 3.04 -12.38
C LEU A 51 -5.34 2.64 -13.66
N GLU A 52 -6.58 3.10 -13.82
CA GLU A 52 -7.34 2.94 -15.06
C GLU A 52 -7.72 4.33 -15.60
N LEU A 53 -7.23 4.64 -16.79
CA LEU A 53 -7.54 5.88 -17.48
C LEU A 53 -8.92 5.76 -18.12
N LYS A 54 -9.86 6.59 -17.68
CA LYS A 54 -11.19 6.69 -18.31
C LYS A 54 -11.13 7.16 -19.78
N ASN A 55 -10.06 7.87 -20.16
CA ASN A 55 -9.86 8.40 -21.52
C ASN A 55 -8.43 8.10 -22.01
N GLU A 56 -8.33 7.34 -23.11
CA GLU A 56 -7.06 6.92 -23.73
C GLU A 56 -6.17 8.06 -24.20
N LYS A 57 -6.76 9.24 -24.45
CA LYS A 57 -6.01 10.42 -24.89
C LYS A 57 -5.11 11.00 -23.79
N VAL A 58 -5.31 10.61 -22.54
CA VAL A 58 -4.49 11.02 -21.41
C VAL A 58 -3.36 10.01 -21.22
N LYS A 59 -2.10 10.43 -21.34
CA LYS A 59 -0.94 9.58 -20.99
C LYS A 59 -0.72 9.54 -19.48
N LEU A 60 -0.32 8.39 -18.92
CA LEU A 60 0.00 8.26 -17.49
C LEU A 60 1.15 9.21 -17.08
N GLU A 61 2.09 9.46 -17.99
CA GLU A 61 3.21 10.40 -17.82
C GLU A 61 2.74 11.82 -17.45
N ASN A 62 1.60 12.25 -17.99
CA ASN A 62 1.01 13.56 -17.68
C ASN A 62 0.39 13.59 -16.29
N PHE A 63 0.04 12.42 -15.73
CA PHE A 63 -0.48 12.27 -14.39
C PHE A 63 0.63 12.38 -13.34
N ILE A 64 1.83 11.86 -13.64
CA ILE A 64 3.01 11.94 -12.77
C ILE A 64 3.47 13.38 -12.56
N LYS A 65 3.34 14.22 -13.59
CA LYS A 65 3.64 15.66 -13.51
C LYS A 65 2.63 16.42 -12.66
N LYS A 66 1.48 15.82 -12.36
CA LYS A 66 0.45 16.42 -11.53
C LYS A 66 0.63 15.93 -10.10
N LYS A 67 0.40 16.84 -9.16
CA LYS A 67 0.24 16.50 -7.75
C LYS A 67 -1.09 15.79 -7.57
N PHE A 68 -1.07 14.59 -7.00
CA PHE A 68 -2.28 13.86 -6.62
C PHE A 68 -2.08 13.16 -5.29
N THR A 69 -3.18 12.86 -4.61
CA THR A 69 -3.18 12.14 -3.34
C THR A 69 -3.87 10.79 -3.54
N ILE A 70 -3.31 9.74 -2.96
CA ILE A 70 -3.93 8.42 -2.92
C ILE A 70 -4.23 8.08 -1.45
N PRO A 71 -5.49 7.78 -1.09
CA PRO A 71 -5.77 7.17 0.19
C PRO A 71 -5.21 5.75 0.18
N TYR A 72 -4.42 5.45 1.20
CA TYR A 72 -3.86 4.13 1.43
C TYR A 72 -4.30 3.66 2.81
N ARG A 73 -4.70 2.40 2.92
CA ARG A 73 -5.00 1.77 4.19
C ARG A 73 -4.13 0.54 4.35
N LEU A 74 -3.51 0.44 5.52
CA LEU A 74 -2.71 -0.69 5.94
C LEU A 74 -3.40 -1.40 7.09
N VAL A 75 -3.66 -2.68 6.92
CA VAL A 75 -4.28 -3.49 7.96
C VAL A 75 -3.20 -4.32 8.65
N TYR A 76 -3.18 -4.29 9.98
CA TYR A 76 -2.33 -5.15 10.78
C TYR A 76 -3.16 -5.95 11.79
N TYR A 77 -2.89 -7.25 11.87
CA TYR A 77 -3.64 -8.17 12.72
C TYR A 77 -2.81 -9.38 13.14
N ILE A 78 -3.29 -10.10 14.16
CA ILE A 78 -2.72 -11.38 14.59
C ILE A 78 -3.68 -12.48 14.11
N GLU A 79 -3.17 -13.46 13.36
CA GLU A 79 -3.95 -14.61 12.90
C GLU A 79 -4.03 -15.64 14.05
N SER A 80 -5.23 -16.06 14.44
CA SER A 80 -5.37 -17.16 15.41
C SER A 80 -5.30 -18.52 14.71
N LYS A 81 -5.12 -19.59 15.49
CA LYS A 81 -4.91 -20.97 15.01
C LYS A 81 -6.04 -21.55 14.14
N ASP A 82 -7.18 -20.88 14.09
CA ASP A 82 -8.37 -21.22 13.30
C ASP A 82 -8.55 -20.30 12.08
N ASP A 83 -7.50 -19.56 11.70
CA ASP A 83 -7.49 -18.55 10.64
C ASP A 83 -8.54 -17.43 10.82
N SER A 84 -9.12 -17.29 12.02
CA SER A 84 -10.03 -16.19 12.33
C SER A 84 -9.25 -14.93 12.71
N ILE A 85 -9.61 -13.80 12.10
CA ILE A 85 -9.08 -12.48 12.47
C ILE A 85 -9.94 -11.97 13.62
N LYS A 86 -9.40 -12.04 14.84
CA LYS A 86 -10.12 -11.59 16.04
C LYS A 86 -10.09 -10.09 16.20
N ASP A 87 -8.91 -9.50 16.02
CA ASP A 87 -8.68 -8.07 16.13
C ASP A 87 -7.73 -7.63 15.02
N PHE A 88 -8.14 -6.58 14.31
CA PHE A 88 -7.27 -5.88 13.36
C PHE A 88 -7.30 -4.40 13.65
N ILE A 89 -6.21 -3.74 13.31
CA ILE A 89 -6.15 -2.29 13.30
C ILE A 89 -5.83 -1.86 11.88
N ALA A 90 -6.58 -0.87 11.40
CA ALA A 90 -6.38 -0.26 10.10
C ALA A 90 -5.75 1.12 10.29
N ILE A 91 -4.60 1.35 9.66
CA ILE A 91 -3.98 2.67 9.55
C ILE A 91 -4.36 3.22 8.19
N GLU A 92 -5.15 4.28 8.19
CA GLU A 92 -5.42 5.06 6.99
C GLU A 92 -4.40 6.19 6.89
N GLN A 93 -3.81 6.34 5.72
CA GLN A 93 -2.84 7.38 5.44
C GLN A 93 -3.01 7.91 4.02
N GLU A 94 -2.84 9.21 3.86
CA GLU A 94 -2.77 9.84 2.55
C GLU A 94 -1.33 9.88 2.07
N ALA A 95 -1.09 9.29 0.88
CA ALA A 95 0.18 9.41 0.18
C ALA A 95 0.04 10.45 -0.94
N GLU A 96 0.78 11.55 -0.81
CA GLU A 96 0.87 12.56 -1.87
C GLU A 96 1.96 12.15 -2.86
N PHE A 97 1.61 12.02 -4.12
CA PHE A 97 2.57 11.86 -5.19
C PHE A 97 2.96 13.23 -5.76
N LYS A 98 4.26 13.52 -5.72
CA LYS A 98 4.84 14.76 -6.23
C LYS A 98 6.25 14.49 -6.77
N ASP A 99 6.53 14.99 -7.98
CA ASP A 99 7.87 14.93 -8.60
C ASP A 99 8.48 13.51 -8.63
N GLY A 100 7.65 12.49 -8.91
CA GLY A 100 8.10 11.10 -8.97
C GLY A 100 8.22 10.40 -7.61
N LYS A 101 7.87 11.06 -6.51
CA LYS A 101 8.02 10.54 -5.14
C LYS A 101 6.67 10.52 -4.41
N PHE A 102 6.49 9.51 -3.57
CA PHE A 102 5.41 9.49 -2.59
C PHE A 102 5.87 10.13 -1.28
N ILE A 103 5.05 11.02 -0.75
CA ILE A 103 5.22 11.71 0.52
C ILE A 103 4.01 11.34 1.38
N PHE A 104 4.25 10.62 2.47
CA PHE A 104 3.21 10.28 3.43
C PHE A 104 2.90 11.48 4.31
N LYS A 105 1.63 11.86 4.39
CA LYS A 105 1.18 12.91 5.31
C LYS A 105 0.95 12.29 6.69
N ASN A 106 1.47 12.95 7.73
CA ASN A 106 1.18 12.63 9.12
C ASN A 106 -0.08 13.36 9.58
#